data_AF-A0A8T5KQA3-F1
#
_entry.id   AF-A0A8T5KQA3-F1
#
_cell.length_a   1.000
_cell.length_b   1.000
_cell.length_c   1.000
_cell.angle_alpha   90.00
_cell.angle_beta   90.00
_cell.angle_gamma   90.00
#
_symmetry.space_group_name_H-M   'P 1'
#
loop_
_entity.id
_entity.type
_entity.pdbx_description
1 polymer ?
#
loop_
_entity_poly.entity_id
_entity_poly.type
_entity_poly.pdbx_seq_one_letter_code
_entity_poly.pdbx_strand_id
1 'polypeptide(L)' 'MNNKIFFLRHAETKVDSDTPISKWVLTEEGAKQAEELAKSDVFDEIDIIISSDEDKAFLTA' A
#
# COMPACT_ATOMS: atom_id res chain seq x y z
N MET A 1 23.52 14.17 3.96
CA MET A 1 22.53 13.09 3.75
C MET A 1 21.52 13.59 2.74
N ASN A 2 21.24 12.83 1.69
CA ASN A 2 20.25 13.15 0.67
C ASN A 2 19.21 12.03 0.68
N ASN A 3 18.06 12.28 1.31
CA ASN A 3 17.02 11.27 1.48
C ASN A 3 15.93 11.52 0.44
N LYS A 4 15.47 10.45 -0.22
CA LYS A 4 14.29 10.48 -1.09
C LYS A 4 13.12 9.86 -0.33
N ILE A 5 12.00 10.59 -0.29
CA ILE A 5 10.77 10.11 0.37
C ILE A 5 9.71 9.94 -0.71
N PHE A 6 9.10 8.76 -0.72
CA PHE A 6 7.95 8.45 -1.56
C PHE A 6 6.69 8.45 -0.69
N PHE A 7 5.69 9.23 -1.08
CA PHE A 7 4.35 9.17 -0.49
C PHE A 7 3.47 8.33 -1.38
N LEU A 8 3.18 7.11 -0.94
CA LEU A 8 2.33 6.16 -1.65
C LEU A 8 0.99 6.04 -0.94
N ARG A 9 -0.11 6.19 -1.68
CA ARG A 9 -1.45 5.91 -1.18
C ARG A 9 -1.69 4.40 -1.19
N HIS A 10 -2.40 3.88 -0.19
CA HIS A 10 -2.88 2.50 -0.21
C HIS A 10 -3.63 2.20 -1.52
N ALA A 11 -3.53 0.96 -2.00
CA ALA A 11 -4.22 0.50 -3.20
C ALA A 11 -5.74 0.47 -3.00
N GLU A 12 -6.48 0.11 -4.06
CA GLU A 12 -7.93 0.03 -4.03
C GLU A 12 -8.43 -0.93 -2.93
N THR A 13 -9.45 -0.52 -2.20
CA THR A 13 -9.96 -1.23 -1.02
C THR A 13 -11.39 -1.72 -1.21
N LYS A 14 -11.68 -2.91 -0.65
CA LYS A 14 -13.04 -3.42 -0.57
C LYS A 14 -13.81 -2.64 0.50
N VAL A 15 -14.82 -1.90 0.06
CA VAL A 15 -15.75 -1.19 0.95
C VAL A 15 -16.72 -2.20 1.54
N ASP A 16 -16.82 -2.21 2.87
CA ASP A 16 -17.76 -3.06 3.62
C ASP A 16 -18.35 -2.25 4.77
N SER A 17 -19.66 -2.08 4.78
CA SER A 17 -20.37 -1.29 5.79
C SER A 17 -20.38 -1.96 7.17
N ASP A 18 -20.21 -3.28 7.22
CA ASP A 18 -20.23 -4.06 8.47
C ASP A 18 -18.84 -4.14 9.11
N THR A 19 -17.80 -3.75 8.38
CA THR A 19 -16.41 -3.75 8.83
C THR A 19 -15.95 -2.31 9.12
N PRO A 20 -15.28 -2.03 10.27
CA PRO A 20 -14.70 -0.72 10.53
C PRO A 20 -13.74 -0.29 9.40
N ILE A 21 -13.75 1.00 9.02
CA ILE A 21 -12.94 1.53 7.90
C ILE A 21 -11.45 1.24 8.05
N SER A 22 -10.92 1.22 9.28
CA SER A 22 -9.52 0.92 9.57
C SER A 22 -9.15 -0.55 9.30
N LYS A 23 -10.16 -1.43 9.22
CA LYS A 23 -10.07 -2.88 8.96
C LYS A 23 -10.47 -3.26 7.54
N TRP A 24 -10.74 -2.28 6.69
CA TRP A 24 -10.90 -2.56 5.27
C TRP A 24 -9.58 -3.04 4.67
N VAL A 25 -9.70 -4.03 3.80
CA VAL A 25 -8.59 -4.68 3.08
C VAL A 25 -8.63 -4.31 1.60
N LEU A 26 -7.58 -4.69 0.86
CA LEU A 26 -7.52 -4.44 -0.58
C LEU A 26 -8.57 -5.25 -1.36
N THR A 27 -9.01 -4.73 -2.51
CA THR A 27 -9.65 -5.55 -3.54
C THR A 27 -8.60 -6.47 -4.17
N GLU A 28 -9.04 -7.55 -4.83
CA GLU A 28 -8.12 -8.40 -5.60
C GLU A 28 -7.37 -7.60 -6.69
N GLU A 29 -8.08 -6.69 -7.37
CA GLU A 29 -7.50 -5.82 -8.38
C GLU A 29 -6.53 -4.80 -7.77
N GLY A 30 -6.85 -4.23 -6.60
CA GLY A 30 -5.96 -3.35 -5.86
C GLY A 30 -4.67 -4.05 -5.44
N ALA A 31 -4.77 -5.27 -4.94
CA ALA A 31 -3.60 -6.09 -4.60
C ALA A 31 -2.73 -6.35 -5.83
N LYS A 32 -3.34 -6.74 -6.97
CA LYS A 32 -2.63 -6.95 -8.22
C LYS A 32 -1.93 -5.68 -8.74
N GLN A 33 -2.58 -4.52 -8.64
CA GLN A 33 -1.97 -3.25 -9.03
C GLN A 33 -0.77 -2.89 -8.15
N ALA A 34 -0.86 -3.13 -6.84
CA ALA A 34 0.27 -2.95 -5.93
C ALA A 34 1.43 -3.90 -6.28
N GLU A 35 1.14 -5.18 -6.58
CA GLU A 35 2.14 -6.14 -7.02
C GLU A 35 2.83 -5.73 -8.33
N GLU A 36 2.09 -5.22 -9.32
CA GLU A 36 2.68 -4.74 -10.57
C GLU A 36 3.51 -3.47 -10.36
N LEU A 37 3.07 -2.58 -9.49
CA LEU A 37 3.83 -1.39 -9.13
C LEU A 37 5.14 -1.75 -8.43
N ALA A 38 5.13 -2.74 -7.54
CA ALA A 38 6.31 -3.23 -6.83
C ALA A 38 7.36 -3.85 -7.78
N LYS A 39 6.95 -4.31 -8.97
CA LYS A 39 7.85 -4.81 -10.01
C LYS A 39 8.47 -3.70 -10.87
N SER A 40 8.08 -2.44 -10.68
CA SER A 40 8.66 -1.32 -11.40
C SER A 40 9.97 -0.86 -10.74
N ASP A 41 10.88 -0.34 -11.56
CA ASP A 41 12.19 0.15 -11.13
C ASP A 41 12.14 1.38 -10.18
N VAL A 42 10.92 1.86 -9.84
CA VAL A 42 10.72 3.02 -8.97
C VAL A 42 11.16 2.74 -7.54
N PHE A 43 11.06 1.48 -7.09
CA PHE A 43 11.26 1.06 -5.70
C PHE A 43 12.45 0.10 -5.50
N ASP A 44 13.34 -0.01 -6.49
CA ASP A 44 14.50 -0.92 -6.41
C ASP A 44 15.49 -0.58 -5.29
N GLU A 45 15.55 0.70 -4.90
CA GLU A 45 16.46 1.23 -3.88
C GLU A 45 15.68 1.83 -2.69
N ILE A 46 14.85 1.01 -2.02
CA ILE A 46 14.16 1.41 -0.79
C ILE A 46 14.87 0.85 0.44
N ASP A 47 15.42 1.75 1.27
CA ASP A 47 16.07 1.38 2.52
C ASP A 47 15.05 1.09 3.65
N ILE A 48 13.93 1.82 3.67
CA ILE A 48 12.94 1.77 4.75
C ILE A 48 11.53 1.95 4.19
N ILE A 49 10.62 1.07 4.63
CA ILE A 49 9.18 1.17 4.39
C ILE A 49 8.51 1.53 5.72
N ILE A 50 7.66 2.58 5.70
CA ILE A 50 6.86 3.01 6.85
C ILE A 50 5.40 2.97 6.42
N SER A 51 4.58 2.22 7.14
CA SER A 51 3.15 2.11 6.90
C SER A 51 2.36 2.48 8.16
N SER A 52 1.11 2.90 7.99
CA SER A 52 0.18 3.06 9.12
C SER A 52 -0.25 1.70 9.66
N ASP A 53 -0.91 1.70 10.81
CA ASP A 53 -1.50 0.50 11.43
C ASP A 53 -2.80 0.00 10.77
N GLU A 54 -3.28 0.69 9.72
CA GLU A 54 -4.46 0.29 8.95
C GLU A 54 -4.15 -0.84 7.95
N ASP A 55 -5.01 -1.87 7.92
CA ASP A 55 -4.74 -3.13 7.20
C ASP A 55 -4.52 -2.89 5.68
N LYS A 56 -5.31 -2.00 5.05
CA LYS A 56 -5.12 -1.60 3.65
C LYS A 56 -3.76 -0.99 3.32
N ALA A 57 -3.18 -0.22 4.24
CA ALA A 57 -1.89 0.42 4.03
C ALA A 57 -0.75 -0.59 4.25
N PHE A 58 -0.89 -1.46 5.26
CA PHE A 58 0.04 -2.57 5.48
C PHE A 58 0.09 -3.53 4.29
N LEU A 59 -1.07 -3.86 3.70
CA LEU A 59 -1.13 -4.75 2.53
C LEU A 59 -0.59 -4.14 1.24
N THR A 60 -0.51 -2.81 1.15
CA THR A 60 0.05 -2.12 -0.03
C THR A 60 1.57 -1.97 0.06
N ALA A 61 2.09 -1.84 1.29
CA ALA A 61 3.48 -1.53 1.59
C ALA A 61 4.37 -2.78 1.51
#